data_AF-A0A975FJJ0-F1
#
_entry.id   AF-A0A975FJJ0-F1
#
_cell.length_a   1.000
_cell.length_b   1.000
_cell.length_c   1.000
_cell.angle_alpha   90.00
_cell.angle_beta   90.00
_cell.angle_gamma   90.00
#
_symmetry.space_group_name_H-M   'P 1'
#
loop_
_entity.id
_entity.type
_entity.pdbx_description
1 polymer ?
#
loop_
_entity_poly.entity_id
_entity_poly.type
_entity_poly.pdbx_seq_one_letter_code
_entity_poly.pdbx_strand_id
1 'polypeptide(L)'
;MFDIKDTKKEIFKTFIKFTFFLLLAIFFFAELTIKIKEYNLRFIYISFGILLFFINYLFILKKYKNNLGLTKFLLIIEFFIFNIISLRFCLDPWIKENSLFEKIIRFEFMIYYILIIHSFIQLYILLHSKEAKKIYISLKFLLYLFISSISFFLLGQGTDLITALRIICGIIFVGISLFYAFILYKQINFLIKQSKNINNTNKTSNNTNKTSNNTNKTSNNDDDIISPDE
;
A
#
# COMPACT_ATOMS: atom_id res chain seq x y z
N MET A 1 -20.10 6.89 21.83
CA MET A 1 -19.07 7.73 22.47
C MET A 1 -17.75 6.99 22.27
N PHE A 2 -16.88 7.46 21.36
CA PHE A 2 -15.60 6.77 21.09
C PHE A 2 -14.65 7.00 22.27
N ASP A 3 -14.10 5.92 22.83
CA ASP A 3 -13.11 5.99 23.91
C ASP A 3 -11.82 6.66 23.37
N ILE A 4 -11.25 7.58 24.15
CA ILE A 4 -10.02 8.31 23.82
C ILE A 4 -8.87 7.31 23.59
N LYS A 5 -8.90 6.16 24.27
CA LYS A 5 -7.91 5.09 24.13
C LYS A 5 -7.96 4.42 22.75
N ASP A 6 -9.16 4.23 22.20
CA ASP A 6 -9.36 3.64 20.87
C ASP A 6 -8.87 4.59 19.77
N THR A 7 -9.14 5.89 19.93
CA THR A 7 -8.69 6.92 18.98
C THR A 7 -7.17 7.02 18.91
N LYS A 8 -6.46 6.93 20.06
CA LYS A 8 -4.98 6.92 20.09
C LYS A 8 -4.39 5.68 19.40
N LYS A 9 -5.01 4.51 19.60
CA LYS A 9 -4.58 3.26 18.95
C LYS A 9 -4.75 3.33 17.43
N GLU A 10 -5.84 3.94 16.97
CA GLU A 10 -6.10 4.12 15.54
C GLU A 10 -5.08 5.07 14.87
N ILE A 11 -4.72 6.17 15.55
CA ILE A 11 -3.67 7.08 15.09
C ILE A 11 -2.34 6.36 14.98
N PHE A 12 -1.96 5.58 15.99
CA PHE A 12 -0.72 4.82 15.95
C PHE A 12 -0.68 3.81 14.80
N LYS A 13 -1.80 3.11 14.55
CA LYS A 13 -1.93 2.20 13.39
C LYS A 13 -1.80 2.94 12.06
N THR A 14 -2.39 4.13 11.96
CA THR A 14 -2.32 4.99 10.76
C THR A 14 -0.90 5.52 10.55
N PHE A 15 -0.21 5.88 11.63
CA PHE A 15 1.19 6.29 11.61
C PHE A 15 2.11 5.18 11.10
N ILE A 16 1.95 3.95 11.61
CA ILE A 16 2.72 2.80 11.12
C ILE A 16 2.52 2.60 9.62
N LYS A 17 1.28 2.68 9.14
CA LYS A 17 0.98 2.56 7.71
C LYS A 17 1.65 3.66 6.89
N PHE A 18 1.54 4.92 7.33
CA PHE A 18 2.20 6.05 6.70
C PHE A 18 3.71 5.81 6.56
N THR A 19 4.37 5.49 7.68
CA THR A 19 5.82 5.25 7.71
C THR A 19 6.22 4.05 6.86
N PHE A 20 5.43 2.99 6.85
CA PHE A 20 5.66 1.82 6.01
C PHE A 20 5.62 2.15 4.51
N PHE A 21 4.58 2.85 4.05
CA PHE A 21 4.48 3.24 2.64
C PHE A 21 5.52 4.29 2.24
N LEU A 22 5.89 5.19 3.15
CA LEU A 22 6.97 6.14 2.91
C LEU A 22 8.32 5.41 2.76
N LEU A 23 8.59 4.44 3.63
CA LEU A 23 9.81 3.64 3.56
C LEU A 23 9.87 2.85 2.25
N LEU A 24 8.76 2.23 1.83
CA LEU A 24 8.66 1.58 0.52
C LEU A 24 8.95 2.55 -0.62
N ALA A 25 8.34 3.74 -0.62
CA ALA A 25 8.61 4.74 -1.66
C ALA A 25 10.11 5.08 -1.75
N ILE A 26 10.75 5.29 -0.61
CA ILE A 26 12.20 5.56 -0.54
C ILE A 26 12.98 4.38 -1.11
N PHE A 27 12.63 3.13 -0.78
CA PHE A 27 13.29 1.94 -1.36
C PHE A 27 13.15 1.83 -2.88
N PHE A 28 12.05 2.30 -3.45
CA PHE A 28 11.87 2.31 -4.90
C PHE A 28 12.63 3.45 -5.58
N PHE A 29 12.84 4.59 -4.92
CA PHE A 29 13.62 5.70 -5.49
C PHE A 29 15.13 5.60 -5.24
N ALA A 30 15.52 5.22 -4.03
CA ALA A 30 16.91 5.01 -3.64
C ALA A 30 17.28 3.57 -3.99
N GLU A 31 18.05 3.39 -5.06
CA GLU A 31 18.57 2.09 -5.48
C GLU A 31 19.53 1.54 -4.43
N LEU A 32 18.97 0.92 -3.39
CA LEU A 32 19.73 0.47 -2.22
C LEU A 32 20.43 -0.86 -2.56
N THR A 33 21.74 -0.76 -2.75
CA THR A 33 22.60 -1.91 -3.06
C THR A 33 23.52 -2.21 -1.89
N ILE A 34 23.45 -3.44 -1.36
CA ILE A 34 24.43 -3.94 -0.39
C ILE A 34 25.35 -4.92 -1.11
N LYS A 35 26.67 -4.67 -1.04
CA LYS A 35 27.67 -5.61 -1.55
C LYS A 35 28.06 -6.57 -0.43
N ILE A 36 27.82 -7.87 -0.63
CA ILE A 36 28.31 -8.93 0.26
C ILE A 36 29.25 -9.82 -0.55
N LYS A 37 30.56 -9.67 -0.33
CA LYS A 37 31.61 -10.35 -1.11
C LYS A 37 31.45 -10.09 -2.62
N GLU A 38 31.22 -11.14 -3.41
CA GLU A 38 31.02 -11.10 -4.87
C GLU A 38 29.56 -10.81 -5.28
N TYR A 39 28.63 -10.75 -4.32
CA TYR A 39 27.20 -10.61 -4.60
C TYR A 39 26.71 -9.17 -4.39
N ASN A 40 25.99 -8.64 -5.38
CA ASN A 40 25.34 -7.33 -5.32
C ASN A 40 23.85 -7.51 -5.00
N LEU A 41 23.49 -7.39 -3.72
CA LEU A 41 22.10 -7.42 -3.27
C LEU A 41 21.41 -6.11 -3.60
N ARG A 42 20.60 -6.13 -4.67
CA ARG A 42 19.69 -5.03 -4.99
C ARG A 42 18.32 -5.34 -4.42
N PHE A 43 17.95 -4.66 -3.33
CA PHE A 43 16.67 -4.90 -2.63
C PHE A 43 15.45 -4.72 -3.52
N ILE A 44 15.57 -3.88 -4.54
CA ILE A 44 14.50 -3.64 -5.50
C ILE A 44 14.12 -4.90 -6.29
N TYR A 45 15.08 -5.75 -6.65
CA TYR A 45 14.79 -6.97 -7.41
C TYR A 45 14.10 -8.00 -6.54
N ILE A 46 14.55 -8.16 -5.30
CA ILE A 46 13.90 -9.01 -4.30
C ILE A 46 12.46 -8.52 -4.06
N SER A 47 12.27 -7.21 -3.94
CA SER A 47 10.94 -6.60 -3.75
C SER A 47 10.01 -6.85 -4.94
N PHE A 48 10.52 -6.72 -6.17
CA PHE A 48 9.76 -7.05 -7.38
C PHE A 48 9.41 -8.53 -7.46
N GLY A 49 10.34 -9.42 -7.11
CA GLY A 49 10.09 -10.87 -7.08
C GLY A 49 8.97 -11.22 -6.10
N ILE A 50 9.03 -10.69 -4.88
CA ILE A 50 7.99 -10.89 -3.85
C ILE A 50 6.66 -10.30 -4.31
N LEU A 51 6.66 -9.07 -4.85
CA LEU A 51 5.45 -8.42 -5.34
C LEU A 51 4.80 -9.23 -6.46
N LEU A 52 5.60 -9.72 -7.41
CA LEU A 52 5.13 -10.55 -8.52
C LEU A 52 4.55 -11.87 -8.02
N PHE A 53 5.17 -12.50 -7.01
CA PHE A 53 4.65 -13.71 -6.37
C PHE A 53 3.26 -13.48 -5.79
N PHE A 54 3.06 -12.38 -5.04
CA PHE A 54 1.75 -12.04 -4.46
C PHE A 54 0.72 -11.71 -5.54
N ILE A 55 1.08 -10.94 -6.56
CA ILE A 55 0.19 -10.63 -7.70
C ILE A 55 -0.24 -11.93 -8.38
N ASN A 56 0.71 -12.80 -8.70
CA ASN A 56 0.44 -14.09 -9.33
C ASN A 56 -0.52 -14.94 -8.47
N TYR A 57 -0.23 -15.08 -7.18
CA TYR A 57 -1.07 -15.81 -6.24
C TYR A 57 -2.50 -15.25 -6.13
N LEU A 58 -2.67 -13.92 -6.07
CA LEU A 58 -3.99 -13.31 -5.92
C LEU A 58 -4.82 -13.34 -7.22
N PHE A 59 -4.20 -13.09 -8.37
CA PHE A 59 -4.91 -12.94 -9.64
C PHE A 59 -5.13 -14.26 -10.36
N ILE A 60 -4.10 -15.10 -10.49
CA ILE A 60 -4.17 -16.33 -11.29
C ILE A 60 -4.91 -17.42 -10.53
N LEU A 61 -4.67 -17.56 -9.21
CA LEU A 61 -5.35 -18.58 -8.41
C LEU A 61 -6.86 -18.33 -8.29
N LYS A 62 -7.27 -17.06 -8.23
CA LYS A 62 -8.69 -16.69 -8.24
C LYS A 62 -9.37 -17.04 -9.56
N LYS A 63 -8.71 -16.77 -10.70
CA LYS A 63 -9.21 -17.16 -12.03
C LYS A 63 -9.19 -18.67 -12.24
N TYR A 64 -8.19 -19.36 -11.70
CA TYR A 64 -8.03 -20.82 -11.82
C TYR A 64 -9.23 -21.58 -11.26
N LYS A 65 -9.76 -21.16 -10.10
CA LYS A 65 -10.92 -21.81 -9.47
C LYS A 65 -12.19 -21.72 -10.31
N ASN A 66 -12.33 -20.69 -11.14
CA ASN A 66 -13.56 -20.38 -11.86
C ASN A 66 -13.57 -20.88 -13.32
N ASN A 67 -12.48 -21.47 -13.79
CA ASN A 67 -12.33 -21.90 -15.19
C ASN A 67 -12.16 -23.44 -15.30
N LEU A 68 -12.51 -23.98 -16.46
CA LEU A 68 -12.42 -25.42 -16.77
C LEU A 68 -11.68 -25.66 -18.10
N GLY A 69 -11.23 -26.89 -18.32
CA GLY A 69 -10.60 -27.32 -19.57
C GLY A 69 -9.29 -26.60 -19.92
N LEU A 70 -9.09 -26.27 -21.19
CA LEU A 70 -7.84 -25.71 -21.71
C LEU A 70 -7.50 -24.33 -21.11
N THR A 71 -8.51 -23.52 -20.79
CA THR A 71 -8.30 -22.25 -20.07
C THR A 71 -7.63 -22.45 -18.71
N LYS A 72 -8.05 -23.49 -17.98
CA LYS A 72 -7.48 -23.83 -16.69
C LYS A 72 -6.02 -24.27 -16.82
N PHE A 73 -5.70 -25.02 -17.87
CA PHE A 73 -4.33 -25.44 -18.21
C PHE A 73 -3.43 -24.24 -18.56
N LEU A 74 -3.91 -23.31 -19.39
CA LEU A 74 -3.16 -22.09 -19.71
C LEU A 74 -2.86 -21.24 -18.48
N LEU A 75 -3.83 -21.09 -17.56
CA LEU A 75 -3.62 -20.37 -16.30
C LEU A 75 -2.58 -21.06 -15.39
N ILE A 76 -2.48 -22.40 -15.42
CA ILE A 76 -1.42 -23.12 -14.71
C ILE A 76 -0.06 -22.80 -15.34
N ILE A 77 0.06 -22.83 -16.67
CA ILE A 77 1.31 -22.48 -17.36
C ILE A 77 1.72 -21.06 -17.01
N GLU A 78 0.79 -20.11 -17.06
CA GLU A 78 1.01 -18.72 -16.64
C GLU A 78 1.55 -18.64 -15.22
N PHE A 79 0.90 -19.35 -14.29
CA PHE A 79 1.29 -19.41 -12.90
C PHE A 79 2.73 -19.90 -12.75
N PHE A 80 3.10 -21.01 -13.41
CA PHE A 80 4.46 -21.55 -13.34
C PHE A 80 5.49 -20.58 -13.91
N ILE A 81 5.22 -20.00 -15.08
CA ILE A 81 6.16 -19.06 -15.71
C ILE A 81 6.38 -17.84 -14.81
N PHE A 82 5.32 -17.28 -14.22
CA PHE A 82 5.47 -16.12 -13.34
C PHE A 82 6.17 -16.47 -12.03
N ASN A 83 6.01 -17.69 -11.51
CA ASN A 83 6.78 -18.14 -10.35
C ASN A 83 8.27 -18.31 -10.68
N ILE A 84 8.61 -18.85 -11.85
CA ILE A 84 10.01 -18.96 -12.28
C ILE A 84 10.63 -17.57 -12.42
N ILE A 85 9.91 -16.64 -13.04
CA ILE A 85 10.36 -15.26 -13.19
C ILE A 85 10.50 -14.57 -11.82
N SER A 86 9.52 -14.69 -10.94
CA SER A 86 9.55 -14.17 -9.57
C SER A 86 10.73 -14.72 -8.78
N LEU A 87 10.95 -16.04 -8.85
CA LEU A 87 12.08 -16.70 -8.20
C LEU A 87 13.40 -16.17 -8.75
N ARG A 88 13.49 -15.96 -10.06
CA ARG A 88 14.67 -15.35 -10.68
C ARG A 88 14.89 -13.92 -10.19
N PHE A 89 13.85 -13.09 -10.03
CA PHE A 89 13.98 -11.76 -9.41
C PHE A 89 14.54 -11.82 -7.98
N CYS A 90 14.11 -12.82 -7.20
CA CYS A 90 14.64 -13.01 -5.85
C CYS A 90 16.06 -13.56 -5.85
N LEU A 91 16.39 -14.46 -6.78
CA LEU A 91 17.67 -15.16 -6.85
C LEU A 91 18.75 -14.44 -7.66
N ASP A 92 18.40 -13.42 -8.44
CA ASP A 92 19.31 -12.65 -9.28
C ASP A 92 20.58 -12.19 -8.54
N PRO A 93 20.51 -11.71 -7.28
CA PRO A 93 21.71 -11.34 -6.52
C PRO A 93 22.71 -12.47 -6.27
N TRP A 94 22.29 -13.74 -6.40
CA TRP A 94 23.10 -14.92 -6.10
C TRP A 94 23.46 -15.75 -7.34
N ILE A 95 22.95 -15.40 -8.52
CA ILE A 95 23.26 -16.11 -9.75
C ILE A 95 24.52 -15.52 -10.36
N LYS A 96 25.54 -16.36 -10.57
CA LYS A 96 26.78 -15.96 -11.24
C LYS A 96 26.51 -15.55 -12.69
N GLU A 97 27.11 -14.44 -13.09
CA GLU A 97 27.20 -14.02 -14.49
C GLU A 97 27.81 -15.16 -15.34
N ASN A 98 27.15 -15.50 -16.46
CA ASN A 98 27.47 -16.51 -17.48
C ASN A 98 26.78 -17.88 -17.41
N SER A 99 25.68 -18.05 -16.68
CA SER A 99 24.85 -19.27 -16.79
C SER A 99 24.00 -19.28 -18.09
N LEU A 100 23.75 -20.45 -18.69
CA LEU A 100 22.82 -20.59 -19.84
C LEU A 100 21.44 -19.95 -19.57
N PHE A 101 21.03 -19.94 -18.30
CA PHE A 101 19.80 -19.34 -17.83
C PHE A 101 19.75 -17.82 -18.01
N GLU A 102 20.89 -17.14 -17.89
CA GLU A 102 21.02 -15.69 -18.09
C GLU A 102 20.93 -15.29 -19.57
N LYS A 103 21.42 -16.15 -20.47
CA LYS A 103 21.34 -15.92 -21.92
C LYS A 103 19.91 -16.00 -22.45
N ILE A 104 19.10 -16.90 -21.91
CA ILE A 104 17.72 -17.15 -22.37
C ILE A 104 16.75 -16.19 -21.68
N ILE A 105 16.92 -15.96 -20.37
CA ILE A 105 16.03 -15.12 -19.58
C ILE A 105 16.83 -13.92 -19.07
N ARG A 106 17.12 -13.01 -19.99
CA ARG A 106 17.69 -11.71 -19.63
C ARG A 106 16.74 -11.00 -18.69
N PHE A 107 17.30 -10.55 -17.58
CA PHE A 107 16.57 -9.94 -16.48
C PHE A 107 15.75 -8.72 -16.92
N GLU A 108 16.37 -7.85 -17.71
CA GLU A 108 15.78 -6.65 -18.33
C GLU A 108 14.49 -6.95 -19.10
N PHE A 109 14.33 -8.18 -19.60
CA PHE A 109 13.23 -8.57 -20.48
C PHE A 109 12.12 -9.37 -19.79
N MET A 110 12.28 -9.70 -18.50
CA MET A 110 11.33 -10.54 -17.78
C MET A 110 9.92 -9.94 -17.71
N ILE A 111 9.82 -8.62 -17.57
CA ILE A 111 8.52 -7.95 -17.55
C ILE A 111 7.82 -8.04 -18.92
N TYR A 112 8.57 -7.97 -20.03
CA TYR A 112 7.99 -8.18 -21.37
C TYR A 112 7.44 -9.60 -21.52
N TYR A 113 8.18 -10.61 -21.06
CA TYR A 113 7.71 -11.99 -21.11
C TYR A 113 6.41 -12.18 -20.31
N ILE A 114 6.32 -11.58 -19.12
CA ILE A 114 5.09 -11.58 -18.31
C ILE A 114 3.94 -10.96 -19.10
N LEU A 115 4.12 -9.76 -19.64
CA LEU A 115 3.08 -9.02 -20.36
C LEU A 115 2.62 -9.76 -21.63
N ILE A 116 3.55 -10.34 -22.39
CA ILE A 116 3.28 -11.08 -23.62
C ILE A 116 2.47 -12.34 -23.29
N ILE A 117 2.95 -13.17 -22.36
CA ILE A 117 2.29 -14.42 -21.97
C ILE A 117 0.92 -14.14 -21.38
N HIS A 118 0.81 -13.16 -20.46
CA HIS A 118 -0.46 -12.74 -19.89
C HIS A 118 -1.45 -12.37 -21.00
N SER A 119 -1.02 -11.51 -21.93
CA SER A 119 -1.88 -10.98 -22.98
C SER A 119 -2.37 -12.09 -23.92
N PHE A 120 -1.51 -13.03 -24.31
CA PHE A 120 -1.93 -14.17 -25.13
C PHE A 120 -2.96 -15.07 -24.44
N ILE A 121 -2.76 -15.34 -23.15
CA ILE A 121 -3.71 -16.16 -22.38
C ILE A 121 -5.04 -15.41 -22.23
N GLN A 122 -5.03 -14.11 -21.94
CA GLN A 122 -6.28 -13.34 -21.86
C GLN A 122 -6.98 -13.23 -23.22
N LEU A 123 -6.24 -13.05 -24.32
CA LEU A 123 -6.79 -13.05 -25.68
C LEU A 123 -7.47 -14.39 -26.00
N TYR A 124 -6.81 -15.52 -25.68
CA TYR A 124 -7.38 -16.85 -25.86
C TYR A 124 -8.69 -17.02 -25.08
N ILE A 125 -8.67 -16.63 -23.80
CA ILE A 125 -9.84 -16.72 -22.90
C ILE A 125 -10.99 -15.88 -23.45
N LEU A 126 -10.73 -14.65 -23.90
CA LEU A 126 -11.75 -13.77 -24.45
C LEU A 126 -12.35 -14.32 -25.74
N LEU A 127 -11.52 -14.84 -26.64
CA LEU A 127 -11.94 -15.41 -27.92
C LEU A 127 -12.86 -16.62 -27.74
N HIS A 128 -12.56 -17.46 -26.75
CA HIS A 128 -13.34 -18.67 -26.45
C HIS A 128 -14.45 -18.44 -25.42
N SER A 129 -14.64 -17.21 -24.92
CA SER A 129 -15.75 -16.89 -24.03
C SER A 129 -17.06 -16.81 -24.81
N LYS A 130 -18.12 -17.45 -24.31
CA LYS A 130 -19.47 -17.40 -24.91
C LYS A 130 -20.07 -15.98 -24.95
N GLU A 131 -19.43 -15.01 -24.31
CA GLU A 131 -19.89 -13.61 -24.22
C GLU A 131 -19.37 -12.71 -25.35
N ALA A 132 -18.59 -13.22 -26.30
CA ALA A 132 -17.83 -12.48 -27.33
C ALA A 132 -18.58 -11.42 -28.17
N LYS A 133 -19.92 -11.35 -28.08
CA LYS A 133 -20.75 -10.38 -28.83
C LYS A 133 -20.88 -8.99 -28.16
N LYS A 134 -20.42 -8.80 -26.92
CA LYS A 134 -20.53 -7.50 -26.24
C LYS A 134 -19.39 -6.56 -26.66
N ILE A 135 -19.70 -5.30 -27.00
CA ILE A 135 -18.73 -4.23 -27.35
C ILE A 135 -17.58 -4.11 -26.31
N TYR A 136 -17.90 -4.28 -25.03
CA TYR A 136 -16.92 -4.25 -23.94
C TYR A 136 -15.84 -5.35 -24.04
N ILE A 137 -16.19 -6.52 -24.59
CA ILE A 137 -15.23 -7.61 -24.83
C ILE A 137 -14.33 -7.28 -26.02
N SER A 138 -14.85 -6.60 -27.04
CA SER A 138 -14.04 -6.10 -28.16
C SER A 138 -12.99 -5.08 -27.71
N LEU A 139 -13.34 -4.17 -26.78
CA LEU A 139 -12.37 -3.22 -26.21
C LEU A 139 -11.29 -3.91 -25.38
N LYS A 140 -11.66 -4.89 -24.55
CA LYS A 140 -10.68 -5.70 -23.81
C LYS A 140 -9.75 -6.46 -24.73
N PHE A 141 -10.31 -7.06 -25.78
CA PHE A 141 -9.53 -7.77 -26.79
C PHE A 141 -8.51 -6.84 -27.45
N LEU A 142 -8.95 -5.66 -27.92
CA LEU A 142 -8.06 -4.66 -28.52
C LEU A 142 -6.97 -4.22 -27.53
N LEU A 143 -7.33 -4.02 -26.25
CA LEU A 143 -6.38 -3.64 -25.21
C LEU A 143 -5.29 -4.71 -25.01
N TYR A 144 -5.66 -5.99 -24.89
CA TYR A 144 -4.67 -7.06 -24.73
C TYR A 144 -3.82 -7.25 -25.99
N LEU A 145 -4.40 -7.06 -27.17
CA LEU A 145 -3.64 -7.07 -28.43
C LEU A 145 -2.62 -5.94 -28.44
N PHE A 146 -3.05 -4.72 -28.11
CA PHE A 146 -2.19 -3.55 -28.02
C PHE A 146 -1.05 -3.73 -27.00
N ILE A 147 -1.36 -4.25 -25.81
CA ILE A 147 -0.34 -4.54 -24.77
C ILE A 147 0.67 -5.58 -25.27
N SER A 148 0.21 -6.63 -25.97
CA SER A 148 1.11 -7.62 -26.55
C SER A 148 2.02 -7.01 -27.62
N SER A 149 1.46 -6.24 -28.56
CA SER A 149 2.21 -5.58 -29.63
C SER A 149 3.24 -4.59 -29.09
N ILE A 150 2.87 -3.75 -28.13
CA ILE A 150 3.82 -2.78 -27.54
C ILE A 150 4.91 -3.49 -26.73
N SER A 151 4.58 -4.61 -26.08
CA SER A 151 5.57 -5.41 -25.35
C SER A 151 6.60 -6.02 -26.29
N PHE A 152 6.18 -6.55 -27.46
CA PHE A 152 7.12 -7.04 -28.49
C PHE A 152 7.96 -5.91 -29.08
N PHE A 153 7.36 -4.75 -29.34
CA PHE A 153 8.07 -3.60 -29.87
C PHE A 153 9.16 -3.11 -28.91
N LEU A 154 8.82 -2.93 -27.64
CA LEU A 154 9.77 -2.49 -26.60
C LEU A 154 10.83 -3.55 -26.29
N LEU A 155 10.45 -4.84 -26.33
CA LEU A 155 11.40 -5.95 -26.24
C LEU A 155 12.43 -5.89 -27.38
N GLY A 156 11.99 -5.63 -28.61
CA GLY A 156 12.87 -5.47 -29.78
C GLY A 156 13.78 -4.25 -29.70
N GLN A 157 13.34 -3.17 -29.04
CA GLN A 157 14.18 -1.99 -28.77
C GLN A 157 15.15 -2.16 -27.60
N GLY A 158 15.00 -3.21 -26.78
CA GLY A 158 15.85 -3.43 -25.61
C GLY A 158 15.65 -2.39 -24.50
N THR A 159 14.46 -1.80 -24.39
CA THR A 159 14.18 -0.76 -23.39
C THR A 159 14.15 -1.37 -21.98
N ASP A 160 14.76 -0.71 -21.00
CA ASP A 160 14.72 -1.17 -19.59
C ASP A 160 13.41 -0.77 -18.91
N LEU A 161 12.44 -1.70 -18.92
CA LEU A 161 11.14 -1.48 -18.30
C LEU A 161 11.20 -1.52 -16.76
N ILE A 162 12.26 -2.07 -16.17
CA ILE A 162 12.39 -2.20 -14.72
C ILE A 162 12.60 -0.83 -14.10
N THR A 163 13.41 0.02 -14.74
CA THR A 163 13.58 1.41 -14.33
C THR A 163 12.27 2.20 -14.42
N ALA A 164 11.49 2.03 -15.49
CA ALA A 164 10.19 2.67 -15.63
C ALA A 164 9.20 2.20 -14.56
N LEU A 165 9.10 0.88 -14.35
CA LEU A 165 8.22 0.27 -13.35
C LEU A 165 8.59 0.70 -11.94
N ARG A 166 9.88 0.82 -11.64
CA ARG A 166 10.41 1.34 -10.38
C ARG A 166 9.86 2.73 -10.08
N ILE A 167 9.98 3.65 -11.04
CA ILE A 167 9.51 5.03 -10.89
C ILE A 167 8.00 5.06 -10.65
N ILE A 168 7.23 4.30 -11.44
CA ILE A 168 5.77 4.22 -11.32
C ILE A 168 5.38 3.68 -9.93
N CYS A 169 5.97 2.57 -9.48
CA CYS A 169 5.72 2.01 -8.15
C CYS A 169 6.09 3.02 -7.04
N GLY A 170 7.22 3.72 -7.17
CA GLY A 170 7.63 4.78 -6.25
C GLY A 170 6.58 5.88 -6.14
N ILE A 171 6.09 6.40 -7.27
CA ILE A 171 5.03 7.43 -7.32
C ILE A 171 3.75 6.94 -6.63
N ILE A 172 3.32 5.70 -6.91
CA ILE A 172 2.12 5.11 -6.29
C ILE A 172 2.28 5.05 -4.76
N PHE A 173 3.43 4.59 -4.26
CA PHE A 173 3.66 4.50 -2.82
C PHE A 173 3.74 5.88 -2.15
N VAL A 174 4.32 6.88 -2.82
CA VAL A 174 4.27 8.28 -2.34
C VAL A 174 2.83 8.76 -2.25
N GLY A 175 2.02 8.54 -3.28
CA GLY A 175 0.60 8.92 -3.28
C GLY A 175 -0.18 8.28 -2.13
N ILE A 176 0.04 6.98 -1.88
CA ILE A 176 -0.57 6.27 -0.75
C ILE A 176 -0.08 6.81 0.59
N SER A 177 1.22 7.11 0.71
CA SER A 177 1.79 7.70 1.93
C SER A 177 1.17 9.07 2.22
N LEU A 178 1.05 9.95 1.23
CA LEU A 178 0.41 11.26 1.37
C LEU A 178 -1.07 11.14 1.79
N PHE A 179 -1.79 10.15 1.25
CA PHE A 179 -3.16 9.86 1.67
C PHE A 179 -3.26 9.50 3.15
N TYR A 180 -2.36 8.63 3.65
CA TYR A 180 -2.31 8.31 5.08
C TYR A 180 -1.85 9.49 5.94
N ALA A 181 -0.94 10.33 5.45
CA ALA A 181 -0.54 11.56 6.13
C ALA A 181 -1.75 12.51 6.30
N PHE A 182 -2.59 12.64 5.28
CA PHE A 182 -3.83 13.42 5.35
C PHE A 182 -4.82 12.88 6.39
N ILE A 183 -5.04 11.55 6.43
CA ILE A 183 -5.89 10.92 7.45
C ILE A 183 -5.34 11.19 8.85
N LEU A 184 -4.03 11.00 9.03
CA LEU A 184 -3.35 11.19 10.30
C LEU A 184 -3.48 12.65 10.79
N TYR A 185 -3.28 13.62 9.89
CA TYR A 185 -3.50 15.03 10.18
C TYR A 185 -4.93 15.30 10.67
N LYS A 186 -5.95 14.74 10.00
CA LYS A 186 -7.35 14.90 10.39
C LYS A 186 -7.64 14.30 11.77
N GLN A 187 -7.11 13.11 12.05
CA GLN A 187 -7.29 12.44 13.35
C GLN A 187 -6.61 13.20 14.51
N ILE A 188 -5.39 13.71 14.30
CA ILE A 188 -4.67 14.51 15.31
C ILE A 188 -5.41 15.81 15.59
N ASN A 189 -5.84 16.54 14.55
CA ASN A 189 -6.60 17.78 14.72
C ASN A 189 -7.91 17.56 15.49
N PHE A 190 -8.59 16.43 15.26
CA PHE A 190 -9.79 16.07 16.00
C PHE A 190 -9.51 15.85 17.49
N LEU A 191 -8.43 15.13 17.83
CA LEU A 191 -8.01 14.94 19.23
C LEU A 191 -7.63 16.26 19.91
N ILE A 192 -6.92 17.15 19.22
CA ILE A 192 -6.56 18.46 19.76
C ILE A 192 -7.81 19.31 20.05
N LYS A 193 -8.83 19.24 19.18
CA LYS A 193 -10.11 19.92 19.43
C LYS A 193 -10.85 19.35 20.63
N GLN A 194 -10.91 18.01 20.77
CA GLN A 194 -11.53 17.37 21.95
C GLN A 194 -10.80 17.71 23.25
N SER A 195 -9.47 17.66 23.28
CA SER A 195 -8.70 17.93 24.50
C SER A 195 -8.84 19.38 24.95
N LYS A 196 -8.89 20.34 24.01
CA LYS A 196 -9.20 21.75 24.30
C LYS A 196 -10.59 21.91 24.89
N ASN A 197 -11.60 21.23 24.35
CA ASN A 197 -12.96 21.30 24.88
C ASN A 197 -13.05 20.74 26.30
N ILE A 198 -12.45 19.57 26.58
CA ILE A 198 -12.43 18.97 27.93
C ILE A 198 -11.74 19.90 28.95
N ASN A 199 -10.59 20.48 28.59
CA ASN A 199 -9.86 21.39 29.48
C ASN A 199 -10.64 22.68 29.77
N ASN A 200 -11.41 23.18 28.80
CA ASN A 200 -12.27 24.34 29.00
C ASN A 200 -13.43 24.00 29.93
N THR A 201 -14.09 22.83 29.76
CA THR A 201 -15.17 22.39 30.66
C THR A 201 -14.68 22.22 32.11
N ASN A 202 -13.50 21.62 32.29
CA ASN A 202 -12.90 21.41 33.62
C ASN A 202 -12.47 22.74 34.30
N LYS A 203 -12.03 23.74 33.52
CA LYS A 203 -11.76 25.09 34.06
C LYS A 203 -13.04 25.80 34.50
N THR A 204 -14.12 25.68 33.72
CA THR A 204 -15.41 26.27 34.06
C THR A 204 -15.99 25.63 35.33
N SER A 205 -15.95 24.29 35.44
CA SER A 205 -16.45 23.58 36.63
C SER A 205 -15.67 23.93 37.90
N ASN A 206 -14.33 24.05 37.81
CA ASN A 206 -13.49 24.42 38.94
C ASN A 206 -13.70 25.89 39.37
N ASN A 207 -14.02 26.80 38.45
CA ASN A 207 -14.38 28.17 38.81
C ASN A 207 -15.75 28.24 39.50
N THR A 208 -16.77 27.50 39.05
CA THR A 208 -18.08 27.45 39.73
C THR A 208 -17.97 26.90 41.15
N ASN A 209 -17.17 25.85 41.39
CA ASN A 209 -16.97 25.28 42.73
C ASN A 209 -16.19 26.22 43.67
N LYS A 210 -15.35 27.10 43.12
CA LYS A 210 -14.63 28.11 43.91
C LYS A 210 -15.54 29.28 44.30
N THR A 211 -16.48 29.65 43.43
CA THR A 211 -17.47 30.70 43.71
C THR A 211 -18.53 30.24 44.71
N SER A 212 -18.97 28.98 44.67
CA SER A 212 -19.93 28.42 45.65
C SER A 212 -19.34 28.25 47.05
N ASN A 213 -18.05 27.91 47.17
CA ASN A 213 -17.37 27.83 48.47
C ASN A 213 -17.08 29.20 49.09
N ASN A 214 -16.99 30.27 48.28
CA ASN A 214 -16.85 31.63 48.80
C ASN A 214 -18.17 32.24 49.24
N THR A 215 -19.31 31.84 48.64
CA THR A 215 -20.64 32.34 49.05
C THR A 215 -21.12 31.71 50.36
N ASN A 216 -20.72 30.47 50.68
CA ASN A 216 -21.03 29.84 51.97
C ASN A 216 -20.12 30.29 53.13
N LYS A 217 -19.10 31.11 52.88
CA LYS A 217 -18.16 31.58 53.93
C LYS A 217 -18.42 33.02 54.39
N THR A 218 -19.40 33.72 53.80
CA THR A 218 -19.73 35.13 54.12
C THR A 218 -21.10 35.31 54.78
N SER A 219 -21.78 34.24 55.22
CA SER A 219 -23.11 34.34 55.86
C SER A 219 -23.14 34.00 57.35
N ASN A 220 -22.01 33.82 58.03
CA ASN A 220 -21.95 33.67 59.48
C ASN A 220 -20.97 34.70 60.03
N ASN A 221 -21.45 35.92 60.22
CA ASN A 221 -20.96 36.92 61.17
C ASN A 221 -21.79 38.17 60.88
N ASP A 222 -22.86 38.34 61.64
CA ASP A 222 -23.39 39.64 62.07
C ASP A 222 -24.62 39.32 62.93
N ASP A 223 -24.39 39.27 64.25
CA ASP A 223 -25.39 39.60 65.27
C ASP A 223 -24.60 40.14 66.48
N ASP A 224 -24.22 41.41 66.37
CA ASP A 224 -23.70 42.24 67.46
C ASP A 224 -24.85 42.71 68.35
N ILE A 225 -24.81 42.24 69.59
CA ILE A 225 -24.87 43.00 70.86
C ILE A 225 -25.48 44.42 70.79
N ILE A 226 -26.60 44.62 71.49
CA ILE A 226 -26.95 45.85 72.22
C ILE A 226 -27.44 45.38 73.61
N SER A 227 -26.58 45.37 74.63
CA SER A 227 -26.31 46.41 75.65
C SER A 227 -27.33 46.48 76.81
N PRO A 228 -26.85 46.87 78.01
CA PRO A 228 -27.43 46.53 79.32
C PRO A 228 -28.37 47.62 79.86
N ASP A 229 -29.20 47.26 80.84
CA ASP A 229 -29.28 47.90 82.17
C ASP A 229 -30.52 47.42 82.95
N GLU A 230 -30.35 47.39 84.27
CA GLU A 230 -31.26 47.09 85.40
C GLU A 230 -31.68 45.64 85.71
#